data_AF-A0A7S3NZS8-F1
#
_entry.id   AF-A0A7S3NZS8-F1
#
_cell.length_a   1.000
_cell.length_b   1.000
_cell.length_c   1.000
_cell.angle_alpha   90.00
_cell.angle_beta   90.00
_cell.angle_gamma   90.00
#
_symmetry.space_group_name_H-M   'P 1'
#
loop_
_entity.id
_entity.type
_entity.pdbx_description
1 polymer ?
#
loop_
_entity_poly.entity_id
_entity_poly.type
_entity_poly.pdbx_seq_one_letter_code
_entity_poly.pdbx_strand_id
1 'polypeptide(L)'
;TVSRAGILYISDDAGHQWKSYVKSWILSKTYDEDIKEQLQNLFDKYCPETLLHLKKYFKFVVPVVDIQMVIAICKLLESILDVQEVQGLEYIFVFACIWSIGAGFTEVDGKDYRKEFSNWWKDKWKTIKFPNRGGVFDYYVDIKNSKLEEWSKLLGKEYKVNTNEPISNFTVPTTDTVSFQYLLRQYISVGHAPLLVGNAGCGKTQISKGLLKDLSANPEAYTFQII
;
A
#
# COMPACT_ATOMS: atom_id res chain seq x y z
N THR A 1 41.85 -11.76 3.04
CA THR A 1 41.42 -11.92 4.45
C THR A 1 40.82 -10.60 4.91
N VAL A 2 39.66 -10.64 5.56
CA VAL A 2 38.91 -9.44 6.02
C VAL A 2 39.71 -8.60 7.06
N SER A 3 40.91 -9.05 7.45
CA SER A 3 41.82 -8.41 8.40
C SER A 3 42.46 -7.09 7.95
N ARG A 4 42.30 -6.68 6.67
CA ARG A 4 42.83 -5.41 6.14
C ARG A 4 41.75 -4.40 5.75
N ALA A 5 40.47 -4.74 5.94
CA ALA A 5 39.34 -3.85 5.65
C ALA A 5 38.67 -3.43 6.97
N GLY A 6 38.33 -2.15 7.09
CA GLY A 6 37.48 -1.67 8.17
C GLY A 6 36.05 -2.14 7.93
N ILE A 7 35.50 -2.97 8.83
CA ILE A 7 34.12 -3.43 8.75
C ILE A 7 33.27 -2.53 9.64
N LEU A 8 32.31 -1.83 9.05
CA LEU A 8 31.29 -1.10 9.79
C LEU A 8 29.99 -1.91 9.80
N TYR A 9 29.55 -2.33 10.98
CA TYR A 9 28.25 -2.94 11.17
C TYR A 9 27.22 -1.86 11.52
N ILE A 10 26.16 -1.78 10.72
CA ILE A 10 25.04 -0.87 10.97
C ILE A 10 23.85 -1.72 11.41
N SER A 11 23.52 -1.66 12.70
CA SER A 11 22.34 -2.34 13.26
C SER A 11 21.06 -1.51 13.02
N ASP A 12 19.94 -2.16 12.75
CA ASP A 12 18.63 -1.50 12.60
C ASP A 12 17.57 -1.97 13.61
N ASP A 13 17.97 -2.61 14.71
CA ASP A 13 17.01 -3.23 15.64
C ASP A 13 16.06 -2.21 16.31
N ALA A 14 16.49 -0.96 16.45
CA ALA A 14 15.69 0.14 16.99
C ALA A 14 14.91 0.94 15.92
N GLY A 15 14.97 0.51 14.65
CA GLY A 15 14.29 1.15 13.53
C GLY A 15 14.87 2.50 13.11
N HIS A 16 16.16 2.72 13.34
CA HIS A 16 16.82 3.99 13.01
C HIS A 16 16.84 4.26 11.50
N GLN A 17 16.93 3.22 10.67
CA GLN A 17 16.99 3.39 9.23
C GLN A 17 15.67 3.91 8.68
N TRP A 18 14.54 3.28 9.02
CA TRP A 18 13.24 3.73 8.51
C TRP A 18 12.83 5.08 9.08
N LYS A 19 13.16 5.39 10.35
CA LYS A 19 12.91 6.72 10.93
C LYS A 19 13.71 7.81 10.23
N SER A 20 14.98 7.55 9.94
CA SER A 20 15.84 8.48 9.18
C SER A 20 15.31 8.69 7.76
N TYR A 21 14.86 7.61 7.11
CA TYR A 21 14.24 7.67 5.80
C TYR A 21 12.98 8.57 5.82
N VAL A 22 12.06 8.34 6.76
CA VAL A 22 10.82 9.14 6.89
C VAL A 22 11.15 10.61 7.07
N LYS A 23 12.07 10.95 7.98
CA LYS A 23 12.49 12.34 8.21
C LYS A 23 13.03 12.98 6.94
N SER A 24 13.92 12.28 6.24
CA SER A 24 14.48 12.76 4.97
C SER A 24 13.40 12.92 3.90
N TRP A 25 12.45 12.00 3.82
CA TRP A 25 11.34 12.06 2.88
C TRP A 25 10.43 13.25 3.15
N ILE A 26 9.98 13.46 4.40
CA ILE A 26 9.15 14.61 4.79
C ILE A 26 9.86 15.93 4.45
N LEU A 27 11.15 16.05 4.76
CA LEU A 27 11.94 17.25 4.45
C LEU A 27 12.09 17.51 2.96
N SER A 28 12.12 16.45 2.13
CA SER A 28 12.21 16.56 0.68
C SER A 28 10.92 17.06 0.01
N LYS A 29 9.79 17.03 0.73
CA LYS A 29 8.48 17.39 0.18
C LYS A 29 8.18 18.88 0.31
N THR A 30 7.48 19.41 -0.68
CA THR A 30 7.07 20.82 -0.77
C THR A 30 5.74 21.10 -0.05
N TYR A 31 5.38 20.27 0.93
CA TYR A 31 4.17 20.45 1.74
C TYR A 31 4.33 21.60 2.74
N ASP A 32 3.22 22.15 3.21
CA ASP A 32 3.21 23.11 4.31
C ASP A 32 3.77 22.48 5.59
N GLU A 33 4.38 23.30 6.44
CA GLU A 33 5.02 22.82 7.67
C GLU A 33 4.03 22.13 8.62
N ASP A 34 2.78 22.57 8.66
CA ASP A 34 1.71 21.93 9.41
C ASP A 34 1.46 20.49 8.94
N ILE A 35 1.45 20.26 7.61
CA ILE A 35 1.28 18.92 7.02
C ILE A 35 2.49 18.04 7.34
N LYS A 36 3.71 18.59 7.26
CA LYS A 36 4.94 17.86 7.60
C LYS A 36 4.95 17.43 9.07
N GLU A 37 4.55 18.31 9.98
CA GLU A 37 4.43 18.01 11.40
C GLU A 37 3.37 16.92 11.65
N GLN A 38 2.20 17.04 11.02
CA GLN A 38 1.16 16.02 11.11
C GLN A 38 1.62 14.67 10.57
N LEU A 39 2.32 14.62 9.43
CA LEU A 39 2.89 13.40 8.88
C LEU A 39 3.88 12.76 9.86
N GLN A 40 4.79 13.55 10.43
CA GLN A 40 5.76 13.07 11.41
C GLN A 40 5.05 12.45 12.63
N ASN A 41 4.05 13.15 13.17
CA ASN A 41 3.23 12.66 14.29
C ASN A 41 2.49 11.36 13.95
N LEU A 42 1.99 11.21 12.72
CA LEU A 42 1.31 9.99 12.27
C LEU A 42 2.29 8.82 12.14
N PHE A 43 3.49 9.03 11.59
CA PHE A 43 4.53 7.99 11.56
C PHE A 43 4.92 7.54 12.97
N ASP A 44 5.15 8.48 13.88
CA ASP A 44 5.53 8.17 15.27
C ASP A 44 4.40 7.47 16.03
N LYS A 45 3.13 7.80 15.72
CA LYS A 45 1.95 7.14 16.30
C LYS A 45 1.78 5.72 15.81
N TYR A 46 1.77 5.48 14.50
CA TYR A 46 1.30 4.21 13.93
C TYR A 46 2.42 3.20 13.65
N CYS A 47 3.59 3.63 13.16
CA CYS A 47 4.61 2.71 12.64
C CYS A 47 5.32 1.88 13.73
N PRO A 48 5.81 2.45 14.86
CA PRO A 48 6.59 1.69 15.84
C PRO A 48 5.84 0.47 16.39
N GLU A 49 4.61 0.68 16.86
CA GLU A 49 3.79 -0.38 17.46
C GLU A 49 3.32 -1.40 16.41
N THR A 50 2.99 -0.93 15.21
CA THR A 50 2.58 -1.82 14.12
C THR A 50 3.72 -2.73 13.70
N LEU A 51 4.89 -2.18 13.37
CA LEU A 51 6.05 -2.96 12.95
C LEU A 51 6.50 -3.94 14.04
N LEU A 52 6.50 -3.52 15.31
CA LEU A 52 6.84 -4.39 16.44
C LEU A 52 5.86 -5.56 16.59
N HIS A 53 4.56 -5.31 16.43
CA HIS A 53 3.54 -6.35 16.52
C HIS A 53 3.69 -7.37 15.38
N LEU A 54 3.95 -6.89 14.17
CA LEU A 54 4.15 -7.74 13.00
C LEU A 54 5.35 -8.66 13.16
N LYS A 55 6.50 -8.10 13.59
CA LYS A 55 7.72 -8.88 13.82
C LYS A 55 7.53 -10.00 14.84
N LYS A 56 6.59 -9.84 15.79
CA LYS A 56 6.29 -10.84 16.83
C LYS A 56 5.30 -11.91 16.42
N TYR A 57 4.25 -11.54 15.68
CA TYR A 57 3.08 -12.41 15.51
C TYR A 57 2.78 -12.77 14.06
N PHE A 58 3.30 -12.03 13.09
CA PHE A 58 2.93 -12.17 11.68
C PHE A 58 4.04 -12.80 10.86
N LYS A 59 3.63 -13.53 9.81
CA LYS A 59 4.55 -14.18 8.87
C LYS A 59 4.16 -13.82 7.44
N PHE A 60 5.14 -13.37 6.67
CA PHE A 60 5.00 -13.15 5.24
C PHE A 60 5.46 -14.39 4.45
N VAL A 61 4.88 -14.61 3.27
CA VAL A 61 5.35 -15.65 2.34
C VAL A 61 6.73 -15.32 1.80
N VAL A 62 6.98 -14.03 1.56
CA VAL A 62 8.28 -13.49 1.14
C VAL A 62 8.83 -12.64 2.29
N PRO A 63 10.09 -12.81 2.71
CA PRO A 63 10.68 -11.95 3.74
C PRO A 63 10.60 -10.47 3.33
N VAL A 64 10.02 -9.65 4.21
CA VAL A 64 9.94 -8.19 4.04
C VAL A 64 10.62 -7.53 5.23
N VAL A 65 11.42 -6.50 4.96
CA VAL A 65 12.08 -5.69 5.99
C VAL A 65 11.27 -4.44 6.34
N ASP A 66 11.35 -3.99 7.58
CA ASP A 66 10.55 -2.87 8.10
C ASP A 66 10.66 -1.60 7.26
N ILE A 67 11.88 -1.24 6.85
CA ILE A 67 12.11 -0.05 6.01
C ILE A 67 11.39 -0.13 4.66
N GLN A 68 11.26 -1.31 4.05
CA GLN A 68 10.56 -1.44 2.76
C GLN A 68 9.05 -1.21 2.92
N MET A 69 8.46 -1.66 4.02
CA MET A 69 7.07 -1.36 4.34
C MET A 69 6.85 0.15 4.53
N VAL A 70 7.80 0.83 5.19
CA VAL A 70 7.75 2.28 5.41
C VAL A 70 7.96 3.06 4.11
N ILE A 71 8.88 2.63 3.23
CA ILE A 71 9.06 3.21 1.91
C ILE A 71 7.77 3.09 1.09
N ALA A 72 7.09 1.94 1.14
CA ALA A 72 5.81 1.75 0.47
C ALA A 72 4.74 2.73 1.00
N ILE A 73 4.67 2.97 2.32
CA ILE A 73 3.79 4.00 2.90
C ILE A 73 4.11 5.37 2.30
N CYS A 74 5.38 5.79 2.31
CA CYS A 74 5.82 7.07 1.76
C CYS A 74 5.45 7.21 0.28
N LYS A 75 5.63 6.15 -0.52
CA LYS A 75 5.33 6.16 -1.96
C LYS A 75 3.84 6.24 -2.25
N LEU A 76 3.02 5.55 -1.46
CA LEU A 76 1.57 5.64 -1.59
C LEU A 76 1.05 7.02 -1.15
N LEU A 77 1.60 7.59 -0.07
CA LEU A 77 1.29 8.95 0.36
C LEU A 77 1.69 9.98 -0.70
N GLU A 78 2.89 9.88 -1.24
CA GLU A 78 3.38 10.74 -2.33
C GLU A 78 2.39 10.77 -3.50
N SER A 79 1.93 9.61 -3.95
CA SER A 79 0.98 9.52 -5.07
C SER A 79 -0.38 10.17 -4.77
N ILE A 80 -0.84 10.11 -3.52
CA ILE A 80 -2.17 10.59 -3.15
C ILE A 80 -2.15 12.08 -2.80
N LEU A 81 -1.14 12.53 -2.05
CA LEU A 81 -1.02 13.91 -1.55
C LEU A 81 -0.57 14.89 -2.65
N ASP A 82 0.23 14.46 -3.62
CA ASP A 82 0.75 15.35 -4.67
C ASP A 82 -0.33 15.73 -5.72
N VAL A 83 -1.48 15.04 -5.71
CA VAL A 83 -2.54 15.21 -6.73
C VAL A 83 -3.76 15.99 -6.21
N GLN A 84 -4.00 16.00 -4.90
CA GLN A 84 -5.25 16.50 -4.33
C GLN A 84 -5.03 17.23 -3.01
N GLU A 85 -5.80 18.29 -2.78
CA GLU A 85 -5.90 18.91 -1.46
C GLU A 85 -6.66 17.96 -0.51
N VAL A 86 -6.07 17.67 0.65
CA VAL A 86 -6.56 16.64 1.56
C VAL A 86 -7.03 17.26 2.86
N GLN A 87 -8.31 17.06 3.20
CA GLN A 87 -8.88 17.50 4.48
C GLN A 87 -8.69 16.48 5.62
N GLY A 88 -8.47 15.20 5.29
CA GLY A 88 -8.41 14.10 6.25
C GLY A 88 -7.12 13.29 6.14
N LEU A 89 -5.98 13.91 6.46
CA LEU A 89 -4.66 13.31 6.31
C LEU A 89 -4.52 11.97 7.05
N GLU A 90 -5.09 11.86 8.25
CA GLU A 90 -5.03 10.62 9.05
C GLU A 90 -5.77 9.44 8.38
N TYR A 91 -6.87 9.68 7.64
CA TYR A 91 -7.55 8.63 6.88
C TYR A 91 -6.64 8.07 5.79
N ILE A 92 -5.98 8.96 5.04
CA ILE A 92 -5.06 8.57 3.96
C ILE A 92 -3.85 7.86 4.53
N PHE A 93 -3.32 8.33 5.66
CA PHE A 93 -2.20 7.70 6.34
C PHE A 93 -2.55 6.29 6.82
N VAL A 94 -3.70 6.11 7.48
CA VAL A 94 -4.18 4.80 7.93
C VAL A 94 -4.36 3.85 6.74
N PHE A 95 -4.95 4.33 5.65
CA PHE A 95 -5.09 3.56 4.42
C PHE A 95 -3.72 3.15 3.84
N ALA A 96 -2.77 4.08 3.79
CA ALA A 96 -1.43 3.82 3.30
C ALA A 96 -0.71 2.79 4.17
N CYS A 97 -0.81 2.88 5.50
CA CYS A 97 -0.27 1.87 6.41
C CYS A 97 -0.88 0.49 6.16
N ILE A 98 -2.20 0.37 6.16
CA ILE A 98 -2.90 -0.91 5.99
C ILE A 98 -2.47 -1.59 4.69
N TRP A 99 -2.45 -0.87 3.58
CA TRP A 99 -2.15 -1.44 2.27
C TRP A 99 -0.66 -1.63 2.00
N SER A 100 0.22 -0.80 2.56
CA SER A 100 1.67 -0.98 2.38
C SER A 100 2.24 -2.11 3.22
N ILE A 101 1.67 -2.33 4.40
CA ILE A 101 2.11 -3.34 5.36
C ILE A 101 1.34 -4.65 5.15
N GLY A 102 0.02 -4.55 5.08
CA GLY A 102 -0.88 -5.70 5.20
C GLY A 102 -1.27 -6.35 3.87
N ALA A 103 -1.00 -5.72 2.72
CA ALA A 103 -1.38 -6.27 1.42
C ALA A 103 -0.70 -7.60 1.11
N GLY A 104 0.52 -7.81 1.64
CA GLY A 104 1.29 -9.03 1.45
C GLY A 104 0.87 -10.19 2.35
N PHE A 105 -0.05 -9.99 3.30
CA PHE A 105 -0.55 -11.08 4.13
C PHE A 105 -1.48 -12.00 3.35
N THR A 106 -1.28 -13.28 3.59
CA THR A 106 -2.08 -14.38 3.04
C THR A 106 -2.13 -15.50 4.06
N GLU A 107 -2.76 -16.62 3.69
CA GLU A 107 -2.78 -17.80 4.53
C GLU A 107 -1.39 -18.46 4.54
N VAL A 108 -0.81 -18.61 5.73
CA VAL A 108 0.46 -19.31 5.93
C VAL A 108 0.31 -20.23 7.14
N ASP A 109 0.71 -21.50 6.99
CA ASP A 109 0.61 -22.52 8.04
C ASP A 109 -0.82 -22.68 8.61
N GLY A 110 -1.86 -22.52 7.77
CA GLY A 110 -3.27 -22.62 8.15
C GLY A 110 -3.81 -21.41 8.92
N LYS A 111 -3.05 -20.31 9.01
CA LYS A 111 -3.47 -19.06 9.62
C LYS A 111 -3.67 -17.97 8.57
N ASP A 112 -4.84 -17.36 8.58
CA ASP A 112 -5.16 -16.21 7.73
C ASP A 112 -4.64 -14.92 8.37
N TYR A 113 -3.38 -14.58 8.05
CA TYR A 113 -2.73 -13.37 8.54
C TYR A 113 -3.41 -12.08 8.06
N ARG A 114 -4.10 -12.12 6.92
CA ARG A 114 -4.82 -10.95 6.40
C ARG A 114 -6.01 -10.62 7.30
N LYS A 115 -6.77 -11.65 7.70
CA LYS A 115 -7.88 -11.50 8.65
C LYS A 115 -7.39 -11.16 10.06
N GLU A 116 -6.33 -11.79 10.55
CA GLU A 116 -5.74 -11.47 11.85
C GLU A 116 -5.26 -10.02 11.92
N PHE A 117 -4.58 -9.54 10.87
CA PHE A 117 -4.12 -8.14 10.79
C PHE A 117 -5.31 -7.18 10.80
N SER A 118 -6.37 -7.48 10.05
CA SER A 118 -7.58 -6.67 10.04
C SER A 118 -8.22 -6.56 11.43
N ASN A 119 -8.36 -7.68 12.14
CA ASN A 119 -8.94 -7.69 13.49
C ASN A 119 -8.06 -6.91 14.47
N TRP A 120 -6.75 -7.21 14.47
CA TRP A 120 -5.79 -6.51 15.31
C TRP A 120 -5.78 -5.00 15.05
N TRP A 121 -5.80 -4.58 13.78
CA TRP A 121 -5.80 -3.16 13.43
C TRP A 121 -7.05 -2.46 13.98
N LYS A 122 -8.23 -3.05 13.76
CA LYS A 122 -9.50 -2.51 14.29
C LYS A 122 -9.52 -2.47 15.82
N ASP A 123 -8.81 -3.38 16.49
CA ASP A 123 -8.71 -3.44 17.95
C ASP A 123 -7.70 -2.46 18.55
N LYS A 124 -6.53 -2.32 17.94
CA LYS A 124 -5.47 -1.44 18.41
C LYS A 124 -5.78 0.03 18.11
N TRP A 125 -6.23 0.33 16.89
CA TRP A 125 -6.39 1.70 16.40
C TRP A 125 -7.87 2.09 16.36
N LYS A 126 -8.28 2.95 17.30
CA LYS A 126 -9.69 3.38 17.45
C LYS A 126 -10.00 4.78 16.92
N THR A 127 -8.98 5.53 16.49
CA THR A 127 -9.14 6.90 15.96
C THR A 127 -9.96 6.88 14.67
N ILE A 128 -9.54 6.07 13.68
CA ILE A 128 -10.30 5.83 12.46
C ILE A 128 -11.11 4.53 12.61
N LYS A 129 -12.43 4.66 12.66
CA LYS A 129 -13.35 3.53 12.85
C LYS A 129 -13.74 2.93 11.51
N PHE A 130 -13.48 1.63 11.37
CA PHE A 130 -13.98 0.84 10.26
C PHE A 130 -15.41 0.36 10.55
N PRO A 131 -16.26 0.20 9.53
CA PRO A 131 -17.55 -0.45 9.72
C PRO A 131 -17.41 -1.89 10.27
N ASN A 132 -18.48 -2.36 10.92
CA ASN A 132 -18.55 -3.71 11.50
C ASN A 132 -18.58 -4.79 10.44
N ARG A 133 -19.07 -4.47 9.24
CA ARG A 133 -19.06 -5.36 8.08
C ARG A 133 -17.65 -5.39 7.48
N GLY A 134 -17.17 -6.56 7.09
CA GLY A 134 -15.89 -6.69 6.38
C GLY A 134 -14.64 -6.47 7.24
N GLY A 135 -13.48 -6.58 6.62
CA GLY A 135 -12.16 -6.26 7.15
C GLY A 135 -11.65 -4.89 6.72
N VAL A 136 -10.47 -4.49 7.19
CA VAL A 136 -9.86 -3.19 6.84
C VAL A 136 -9.53 -3.08 5.34
N PHE A 137 -9.32 -4.20 4.66
CA PHE A 137 -9.01 -4.26 3.22
C PHE A 137 -10.24 -4.13 2.32
N ASP A 138 -11.45 -4.16 2.87
CA ASP A 138 -12.67 -3.99 2.09
C ASP A 138 -12.98 -2.51 1.79
N TYR A 139 -12.17 -1.59 2.33
CA TYR A 139 -12.38 -0.16 2.29
C TYR A 139 -11.24 0.60 1.57
N TYR A 140 -11.64 1.65 0.87
CA TYR A 140 -10.78 2.72 0.34
C TYR A 140 -11.12 4.06 0.99
N VAL A 141 -10.26 5.05 0.80
CA VAL A 141 -10.50 6.41 1.29
C VAL A 141 -11.09 7.25 0.17
N ASP A 142 -12.29 7.77 0.39
CA ASP A 142 -12.82 8.87 -0.39
C ASP A 142 -12.14 10.17 0.05
N ILE A 143 -11.11 10.57 -0.71
CA ILE A 143 -10.23 11.70 -0.41
C ILE A 143 -11.04 13.00 -0.25
N LYS A 144 -12.08 13.19 -1.07
CA LYS A 144 -12.89 14.42 -1.09
C LYS A 144 -13.71 14.59 0.18
N ASN A 145 -14.26 13.50 0.68
CA ASN A 145 -15.15 13.50 1.85
C ASN A 145 -14.46 13.02 3.13
N SER A 146 -13.17 12.66 3.06
CA SER A 146 -12.39 12.12 4.18
C SER A 146 -13.10 10.99 4.93
N LYS A 147 -13.60 10.00 4.17
CA LYS A 147 -14.36 8.86 4.71
C LYS A 147 -13.91 7.54 4.11
N LEU A 148 -14.18 6.45 4.84
CA LEU A 148 -13.99 5.09 4.34
C LEU A 148 -15.20 4.66 3.52
N GLU A 149 -14.95 4.13 2.32
CA GLU A 149 -15.96 3.62 1.40
C GLU A 149 -15.61 2.20 0.94
N GLU A 150 -16.60 1.38 0.64
CA GLU A 150 -16.36 -0.01 0.23
C GLU A 150 -15.88 -0.10 -1.21
N TRP A 151 -14.84 -0.90 -1.48
CA TRP A 151 -14.40 -1.19 -2.86
C TRP A 151 -15.52 -1.76 -3.74
N SER A 152 -16.50 -2.43 -3.13
CA SER A 152 -17.69 -2.96 -3.80
C SER A 152 -18.47 -1.89 -4.58
N LYS A 153 -18.44 -0.62 -4.15
CA LYS A 153 -19.10 0.49 -4.83
C LYS A 153 -18.45 0.87 -6.15
N LEU A 154 -17.17 0.52 -6.34
CA LEU A 154 -16.43 0.77 -7.57
C LEU A 154 -16.59 -0.35 -8.60
N LEU A 155 -17.21 -1.47 -8.22
CA LEU A 155 -17.64 -2.50 -9.16
C LEU A 155 -18.84 -1.94 -9.95
N GLY A 156 -18.58 -1.47 -11.17
CA GLY A 156 -19.65 -1.03 -12.08
C GLY A 156 -20.73 -2.11 -12.24
N LYS A 157 -21.97 -1.69 -12.50
CA LYS A 157 -23.14 -2.59 -12.43
C LYS A 157 -23.16 -3.73 -13.46
N GLU A 158 -22.36 -3.71 -14.51
CA GLU A 158 -22.30 -4.81 -15.49
C GLU A 158 -20.91 -4.91 -16.13
N TYR A 159 -20.16 -5.98 -15.86
CA TYR A 159 -18.99 -6.34 -16.68
C TYR A 159 -19.46 -7.18 -17.86
N LYS A 160 -19.61 -6.56 -19.03
CA LYS A 160 -19.93 -7.28 -20.27
C LYS A 160 -18.66 -7.99 -20.77
N VAL A 161 -18.59 -9.30 -20.55
CA VAL A 161 -17.55 -10.14 -21.14
C VAL A 161 -17.75 -10.16 -22.65
N ASN A 162 -16.78 -9.65 -23.41
CA ASN A 162 -16.80 -9.79 -24.86
C ASN A 162 -16.41 -11.23 -25.22
N THR A 163 -17.36 -12.08 -25.61
CA THR A 163 -17.09 -13.50 -25.91
C THR A 163 -16.20 -13.73 -27.13
N ASN A 164 -15.82 -12.67 -27.85
CA ASN A 164 -15.00 -12.75 -29.06
C ASN A 164 -13.48 -12.73 -28.79
N GLU A 165 -13.03 -12.45 -27.57
CA GLU A 165 -11.61 -12.55 -27.23
C GLU A 165 -11.32 -13.82 -26.40
N PRO A 166 -10.06 -14.30 -26.39
CA PRO A 166 -9.67 -15.41 -25.52
C PRO A 166 -9.94 -15.09 -24.04
N ILE A 167 -10.46 -16.06 -23.29
CA ILE A 167 -10.63 -15.97 -21.82
C ILE A 167 -9.35 -15.51 -21.11
N SER A 168 -8.18 -15.90 -21.65
CA SER A 168 -6.87 -15.49 -21.15
C SER A 168 -6.58 -13.99 -21.22
N ASN A 169 -7.42 -13.19 -21.88
CA ASN A 169 -7.27 -11.74 -21.97
C ASN A 169 -8.21 -10.97 -21.01
N PHE A 170 -9.17 -11.63 -20.37
CA PHE A 170 -10.10 -10.99 -19.46
C PHE A 170 -9.63 -11.07 -18.01
N THR A 171 -9.76 -9.96 -17.29
CA THR A 171 -9.68 -9.95 -15.83
C THR A 171 -11.07 -9.57 -15.31
N VAL A 172 -11.70 -10.47 -14.57
CA VAL A 172 -13.01 -10.18 -13.95
C VAL A 172 -12.78 -9.15 -12.83
N PRO A 173 -13.50 -8.02 -12.85
CA PRO A 173 -13.42 -7.05 -11.77
C PRO A 173 -14.07 -7.65 -10.51
N THR A 174 -13.24 -7.95 -9.53
CA THR A 174 -13.64 -8.25 -8.15
C THR A 174 -13.13 -7.13 -7.24
N THR A 175 -13.59 -7.08 -5.98
CA THR A 175 -13.07 -6.12 -5.00
C THR A 175 -11.55 -6.19 -4.87
N ASP A 176 -11.00 -7.40 -4.90
CA ASP A 176 -9.55 -7.63 -4.86
C ASP A 176 -8.87 -7.09 -6.12
N THR A 177 -9.38 -7.42 -7.32
CA THR A 177 -8.82 -6.90 -8.57
C THR A 177 -8.83 -5.37 -8.60
N VAL A 178 -9.93 -4.74 -8.20
CA VAL A 178 -10.08 -3.27 -8.21
C VAL A 178 -9.11 -2.63 -7.22
N SER A 179 -9.03 -3.14 -5.98
CA SER A 179 -8.15 -2.60 -4.96
C SER A 179 -6.66 -2.75 -5.34
N PHE A 180 -6.25 -3.92 -5.85
CA PHE A 180 -4.89 -4.11 -6.35
C PHE A 180 -4.58 -3.23 -7.56
N GLN A 181 -5.48 -3.11 -8.53
CA GLN A 181 -5.28 -2.21 -9.68
C GLN A 181 -5.14 -0.76 -9.26
N TYR A 182 -5.95 -0.30 -8.30
CA TYR A 182 -5.82 1.05 -7.74
C TYR A 182 -4.43 1.27 -7.15
N LEU A 183 -3.96 0.37 -6.28
CA LEU A 183 -2.66 0.51 -5.62
C LEU A 183 -1.50 0.44 -6.61
N LEU A 184 -1.56 -0.48 -7.57
CA LEU A 184 -0.55 -0.57 -8.63
C LEU A 184 -0.46 0.74 -9.41
N ARG A 185 -1.60 1.38 -9.75
CA ARG A 185 -1.61 2.69 -10.40
C ARG A 185 -0.92 3.75 -9.55
N GLN A 186 -1.23 3.82 -8.25
CA GLN A 186 -0.61 4.80 -7.34
C GLN A 186 0.91 4.61 -7.25
N TYR A 187 1.39 3.37 -7.13
CA TYR A 187 2.83 3.13 -7.05
C TYR A 187 3.54 3.43 -8.38
N ILE A 188 2.95 3.01 -9.50
CA ILE A 188 3.54 3.26 -10.83
C ILE A 188 3.59 4.76 -11.12
N SER A 189 2.57 5.54 -10.73
CA SER A 189 2.57 6.99 -10.92
C SER A 189 3.62 7.74 -10.11
N VAL A 190 4.35 7.10 -9.21
CA VAL A 190 5.50 7.68 -8.50
C VAL A 190 6.80 6.94 -8.78
N GLY A 191 6.84 6.18 -9.89
CA GLY A 191 8.02 5.42 -10.30
C GLY A 191 8.40 4.28 -9.34
N HIS A 192 7.43 3.77 -8.57
CA HIS A 192 7.64 2.65 -7.65
C HIS A 192 7.03 1.36 -8.21
N ALA A 193 7.83 0.30 -8.27
CA ALA A 193 7.42 -1.00 -8.82
C ALA A 193 7.11 -2.00 -7.69
N PRO A 194 5.83 -2.24 -7.36
CA PRO A 194 5.45 -3.18 -6.31
C PRO A 194 5.53 -4.65 -6.78
N LEU A 195 5.73 -5.57 -5.84
CA LEU A 195 5.73 -7.01 -6.07
C LEU A 195 4.36 -7.62 -5.76
N LEU A 196 3.77 -8.32 -6.73
CA LEU A 196 2.55 -9.13 -6.51
C LEU A 196 2.92 -10.57 -6.17
N VAL A 197 2.57 -11.01 -4.96
CA VAL A 197 2.83 -12.37 -4.47
C VAL A 197 1.52 -13.14 -4.33
N GLY A 198 1.54 -14.44 -4.64
CA GLY A 198 0.40 -15.34 -4.50
C GLY A 198 0.58 -16.62 -5.31
N ASN A 199 -0.30 -17.60 -5.11
CA ASN A 199 -0.21 -18.90 -5.79
C ASN A 199 -0.30 -18.81 -7.32
N ALA A 200 0.19 -19.83 -8.02
CA ALA A 200 0.03 -19.94 -9.47
C ALA A 200 -1.46 -19.94 -9.84
N GLY A 201 -1.83 -19.24 -10.92
CA GLY A 201 -3.22 -19.13 -11.36
C GLY A 201 -4.08 -18.05 -10.70
N CYS A 202 -3.59 -17.31 -9.69
CA CYS A 202 -4.36 -16.26 -9.01
C CYS A 202 -4.48 -14.92 -9.79
N GLY A 203 -4.42 -14.93 -11.12
CA GLY A 203 -4.66 -13.73 -11.93
C GLY A 203 -3.59 -12.62 -11.90
N LYS A 204 -2.50 -12.76 -11.11
CA LYS A 204 -1.43 -11.73 -10.96
C LYS A 204 -0.93 -11.17 -12.30
N THR A 205 -0.55 -12.05 -13.23
CA THR A 205 -0.07 -11.67 -14.56
C THR A 205 -1.13 -10.94 -15.37
N GLN A 206 -2.41 -11.28 -15.20
CA GLN A 206 -3.51 -10.64 -15.93
C GLN A 206 -3.80 -9.24 -15.39
N ILE A 207 -3.75 -9.07 -14.05
CA ILE A 207 -3.85 -7.76 -13.42
C ILE A 207 -2.77 -6.82 -13.95
N SER A 208 -1.51 -7.26 -13.97
CA SER A 208 -0.39 -6.45 -14.48
C SER A 208 -0.53 -6.16 -15.97
N LYS A 209 -0.85 -7.15 -16.81
CA LYS A 209 -1.01 -6.97 -18.26
C LYS A 209 -2.18 -6.04 -18.59
N GLY A 210 -3.32 -6.22 -17.93
CA GLY A 210 -4.50 -5.37 -18.10
C GLY A 210 -4.19 -3.93 -17.76
N LEU A 211 -3.58 -3.70 -16.60
CA LEU A 211 -3.14 -2.37 -16.19
C LEU A 211 -2.19 -1.74 -17.21
N LEU A 212 -1.12 -2.42 -17.60
CA LEU A 212 -0.14 -1.89 -18.56
C LEU A 212 -0.76 -1.54 -19.91
N LYS A 213 -1.72 -2.34 -20.39
CA LYS A 213 -2.49 -2.02 -21.61
C LYS A 213 -3.28 -0.72 -21.44
N ASP A 214 -4.00 -0.57 -20.33
CA ASP A 214 -4.76 0.65 -20.04
C ASP A 214 -3.87 1.89 -19.93
N LEU A 215 -2.67 1.74 -19.35
CA LEU A 215 -1.68 2.82 -19.27
C LEU A 215 -1.14 3.18 -20.66
N SER A 216 -0.82 2.18 -21.49
CA SER A 216 -0.33 2.42 -22.85
C SER A 216 -1.37 3.10 -23.76
N ALA A 217 -2.66 2.85 -23.51
CA ALA A 217 -3.75 3.46 -24.25
C ALA A 217 -4.02 4.93 -23.85
N ASN A 218 -3.48 5.39 -22.72
CA ASN A 218 -3.59 6.78 -22.24
C ASN A 218 -2.20 7.40 -22.00
N PRO A 219 -1.41 7.68 -23.06
CA PRO A 219 -0.01 8.10 -22.94
C PRO A 219 0.17 9.43 -22.22
N GLU A 220 -0.76 10.37 -22.37
CA GLU A 220 -0.65 11.74 -21.83
C GLU A 220 -0.46 11.80 -20.31
N ALA A 221 -0.89 10.76 -19.58
CA ALA A 221 -0.69 10.67 -18.13
C ALA A 221 0.73 10.24 -17.71
N TYR A 222 1.55 9.70 -18.62
CA TYR A 222 2.85 9.08 -18.28
C TYR A 222 4.05 9.66 -19.05
N THR A 223 3.84 10.42 -20.12
CA THR A 223 4.94 11.03 -20.91
C THR A 223 5.78 12.03 -20.08
N PHE A 224 5.27 12.54 -18.96
CA PHE A 224 5.98 13.46 -18.07
C PHE A 224 7.00 12.82 -17.12
N GLN A 225 7.15 11.49 -17.12
CA GLN A 225 8.02 10.77 -16.16
C GLN A 225 9.31 10.19 -16.75
N ILE A 226 9.56 10.38 -18.05
CA ILE A 226 10.76 9.86 -18.75
C ILE A 226 11.75 11.01 -19.09
N ILE A 227 11.57 12.21 -18.54
CA ILE A 227 12.51 13.33 -18.73
C ILE A 227 13.37 13.51 -17.49
#